data_AF-A0A7R8YKQ6-F1
#
_entry.id   AF-A0A7R8YKQ6-F1
#
_cell.length_a   1.000
_cell.length_b   1.000
_cell.length_c   1.000
_cell.angle_alpha   90.00
_cell.angle_beta   90.00
_cell.angle_gamma   90.00
#
_symmetry.space_group_name_H-M   'P 1'
#
loop_
_entity.id
_entity.type
_entity.pdbx_description
1 polymer ?
#
loop_
_entity_poly.entity_id
_entity_poly.type
_entity_poly.pdbx_seq_one_letter_code
_entity_poly.pdbx_strand_id
1 'polypeptide(L)'
;MVDPNFIEVNEIKDFSTYLASIEWKDPWLIVLVSMHLLTTATAVLTRNHGTFQIVLFLVLLSLVYFSESINEYAAANWRLFSRQQYFDSNGLFISTVFSVPILLNCMLLIGTWLYNSTQIMAKLKVAQLKQKLRQESSINSMSHEKAD
;
A
#
# COMPACT_ATOMS: atom_id res chain seq x y z
N MET A 1 -49.55 -2.10 -5.89
CA MET A 1 -49.43 -2.34 -4.44
C MET A 1 -47.97 -2.62 -4.20
N VAL A 2 -47.27 -1.68 -3.58
CA VAL A 2 -45.83 -1.78 -3.30
C VAL A 2 -45.72 -2.40 -1.91
N ASP A 3 -45.08 -3.56 -1.81
CA ASP A 3 -44.92 -4.28 -0.55
C ASP A 3 -44.12 -3.43 0.47
N PRO A 4 -44.62 -3.21 1.70
CA PRO A 4 -44.01 -2.34 2.70
C PRO A 4 -42.77 -2.93 3.40
N ASN A 5 -42.23 -4.06 2.92
CA ASN A 5 -41.04 -4.73 3.45
C ASN A 5 -39.88 -4.76 2.44
N PHE A 6 -39.78 -3.76 1.57
CA PHE A 6 -38.51 -3.45 0.93
C PHE A 6 -37.58 -2.77 1.94
N ILE A 7 -36.76 -3.56 2.62
CA ILE A 7 -35.50 -3.08 3.20
C ILE A 7 -34.38 -3.57 2.29
N GLU A 8 -34.21 -2.88 1.16
CA GLU A 8 -33.02 -2.95 0.31
C GLU A 8 -31.84 -2.25 1.01
N VAL A 9 -31.36 -2.79 2.13
CA VAL A 9 -30.16 -2.27 2.81
C VAL A 9 -29.50 -3.36 3.65
N ASN A 10 -28.83 -4.34 3.04
CA ASN A 10 -28.12 -5.34 3.87
C ASN A 10 -26.74 -5.84 3.38
N GLU A 11 -26.16 -5.30 2.32
CA GLU A 11 -24.77 -5.70 1.99
C GLU A 11 -23.76 -5.24 3.05
N ILE A 12 -23.96 -4.08 3.68
CA ILE A 12 -23.03 -3.54 4.69
C ILE A 12 -23.12 -4.32 6.02
N LYS A 13 -24.31 -4.86 6.34
CA LYS A 13 -24.52 -5.65 7.56
C LYS A 13 -23.99 -7.07 7.41
N ASP A 14 -24.16 -7.70 6.25
CA ASP A 14 -23.67 -9.06 6.03
C ASP A 14 -22.13 -9.11 6.05
N PHE A 15 -21.45 -8.13 5.48
CA PHE A 15 -19.98 -8.11 5.45
C PHE A 15 -19.36 -7.86 6.84
N SER A 16 -19.91 -6.92 7.61
CA SER A 16 -19.49 -6.68 8.99
C SER A 16 -19.79 -7.87 9.90
N THR A 17 -20.95 -8.52 9.71
CA THR A 17 -21.34 -9.72 10.46
C THR A 17 -20.45 -10.91 10.08
N TYR A 18 -20.07 -11.03 8.81
CA TYR A 18 -19.10 -12.01 8.33
C TYR A 18 -17.71 -11.79 8.97
N LEU A 19 -17.24 -10.54 9.05
CA LEU A 19 -15.97 -10.25 9.73
C LEU A 19 -16.03 -10.49 11.25
N ALA A 20 -17.19 -10.24 11.86
CA ALA A 20 -17.41 -10.47 13.29
C ALA A 20 -17.57 -11.97 13.65
N SER A 21 -18.01 -12.81 12.71
CA SER A 21 -18.13 -14.25 12.92
C SER A 21 -16.79 -14.99 12.84
N ILE A 22 -15.74 -14.33 12.33
CA ILE A 22 -14.38 -14.87 12.28
C ILE A 22 -13.81 -14.95 13.70
N GLU A 23 -13.23 -16.10 14.07
CA GLU A 23 -12.56 -16.25 15.36
C GLU A 23 -11.17 -15.62 15.35
N TRP A 24 -11.09 -14.33 15.69
CA TRP A 24 -9.84 -13.56 15.78
C TRP A 24 -8.80 -14.10 16.78
N LYS A 25 -9.16 -15.09 17.61
CA LYS A 25 -8.25 -15.75 18.57
C LYS A 25 -7.39 -16.84 17.93
N ASP A 26 -7.64 -17.23 16.69
CA ASP A 26 -6.81 -18.25 16.04
C ASP A 26 -5.36 -17.74 15.87
N PRO A 27 -4.33 -18.55 16.21
CA PRO A 27 -2.94 -18.12 16.18
C PRO A 27 -2.50 -17.54 14.83
N TRP A 28 -3.03 -18.07 13.74
CA TRP A 28 -2.72 -17.61 12.38
C TRP A 28 -3.23 -16.17 12.12
N LEU A 29 -4.44 -15.85 12.59
CA LEU A 29 -5.04 -14.51 12.46
C LEU A 29 -4.25 -13.48 13.27
N ILE A 30 -3.76 -13.86 14.45
CA ILE A 30 -2.89 -13.01 15.27
C ILE A 30 -1.57 -12.71 14.56
N VAL A 31 -0.96 -13.72 13.93
CA VAL A 31 0.25 -13.54 13.11
C VAL A 31 -0.02 -12.59 11.95
N LEU A 32 -1.17 -12.72 11.28
CA LEU A 32 -1.58 -11.85 10.18
C LEU A 32 -1.77 -10.39 10.64
N VAL A 33 -2.49 -10.16 11.74
CA VAL A 33 -2.66 -8.81 12.31
C VAL A 33 -1.32 -8.22 12.75
N SER A 34 -0.47 -9.02 13.38
CA SER A 34 0.87 -8.60 13.78
C SER A 34 1.73 -8.23 12.56
N MET A 35 1.61 -8.97 11.46
CA MET A 35 2.30 -8.68 10.21
C MET A 35 1.81 -7.34 9.62
N HIS A 36 0.51 -7.06 9.64
CA HIS A 36 -0.02 -5.74 9.24
C HIS A 36 0.51 -4.61 10.13
N LEU A 37 0.51 -4.78 11.44
CA LEU A 37 1.07 -3.79 12.36
C LEU A 37 2.57 -3.57 12.09
N LEU A 38 3.32 -4.64 11.87
CA LEU A 38 4.75 -4.56 11.61
C LEU A 38 5.03 -3.89 10.26
N THR A 39 4.29 -4.21 9.20
CA THR A 39 4.45 -3.58 7.88
C THR A 39 4.08 -2.10 7.92
N THR A 40 2.98 -1.72 8.56
CA THR A 40 2.60 -0.30 8.73
C THR A 40 3.61 0.44 9.61
N ALA A 41 4.04 -0.15 10.74
CA ALA A 41 5.07 0.45 11.58
C ALA A 41 6.38 0.65 10.80
N THR A 42 6.80 -0.36 10.04
CA THR A 42 8.00 -0.28 9.20
C THR A 42 7.83 0.79 8.11
N ALA A 43 6.67 0.90 7.47
CA ALA A 43 6.38 1.94 6.48
C ALA A 43 6.48 3.36 7.08
N VAL A 44 5.98 3.55 8.32
CA VAL A 44 6.03 4.83 9.04
C VAL A 44 7.45 5.17 9.48
N LEU A 45 8.14 4.23 10.12
CA LEU A 45 9.53 4.42 10.58
C LEU A 45 10.49 4.68 9.42
N THR A 46 10.23 4.06 8.27
CA THR A 46 11.08 4.15 7.09
C THR A 46 10.73 5.30 6.15
N ARG A 47 9.85 6.23 6.57
CA ARG A 47 9.50 7.43 5.80
C ARG A 47 10.72 8.25 5.34
N ASN A 48 11.84 8.16 6.05
CA ASN A 48 13.06 8.88 5.70
C ASN A 48 13.93 8.18 4.63
N HIS A 49 13.76 6.87 4.41
CA HIS A 49 14.60 6.08 3.48
C HIS A 49 13.76 5.52 2.33
N GLY A 50 13.69 6.26 1.22
CA GLY A 50 12.89 5.88 0.05
C GLY A 50 13.23 4.51 -0.54
N THR A 51 14.50 4.08 -0.51
CA THR A 51 14.92 2.76 -1.00
C THR A 51 14.26 1.62 -0.24
N PHE A 52 14.17 1.74 1.09
CA PHE A 52 13.54 0.69 1.90
C PHE A 52 12.03 0.71 1.75
N GLN A 53 11.40 1.87 1.49
CA GLN A 53 10.00 1.91 1.08
C GLN A 53 9.74 1.17 -0.24
N ILE A 54 10.65 1.25 -1.22
CA ILE A 54 10.54 0.49 -2.47
C ILE A 54 10.64 -1.02 -2.21
N VAL A 55 11.59 -1.45 -1.38
CA VAL A 55 11.72 -2.87 -0.99
C VAL A 55 10.45 -3.34 -0.28
N LEU A 56 9.94 -2.57 0.69
CA LEU A 56 8.69 -2.88 1.39
C LEU A 56 7.51 -2.99 0.41
N PHE A 57 7.40 -2.06 -0.54
CA PHE A 57 6.37 -2.10 -1.58
C PHE A 57 6.43 -3.36 -2.44
N LEU A 58 7.63 -3.76 -2.90
CA LEU A 58 7.82 -4.98 -3.67
C LEU A 58 7.44 -6.21 -2.84
N VAL A 59 7.84 -6.28 -1.57
CA VAL A 59 7.48 -7.37 -0.66
C VAL A 59 5.95 -7.46 -0.48
N LEU A 60 5.28 -6.33 -0.27
CA LEU A 60 3.82 -6.26 -0.13
C LEU A 60 3.10 -6.71 -1.41
N LEU A 61 3.58 -6.29 -2.59
CA LEU A 61 3.02 -6.74 -3.87
C LEU A 61 3.21 -8.24 -4.09
N SER A 62 4.40 -8.77 -3.79
CA SER A 62 4.66 -10.21 -3.86
C SER A 62 3.74 -10.99 -2.93
N LEU A 63 3.51 -10.50 -1.71
CA LEU A 63 2.59 -11.13 -0.76
C LEU A 63 1.15 -11.17 -1.28
N VAL A 64 0.65 -10.06 -1.83
CA VAL A 64 -0.70 -10.03 -2.44
C VAL A 64 -0.77 -10.98 -3.63
N TYR A 65 0.27 -11.04 -4.45
CA TYR A 65 0.34 -11.97 -5.58
C TYR A 65 0.29 -13.45 -5.11
N PHE A 66 1.04 -13.78 -4.06
CA PHE A 66 1.03 -15.13 -3.49
C PHE A 66 -0.19 -15.43 -2.60
N SER A 67 -1.07 -14.45 -2.35
CA SER A 67 -2.21 -14.62 -1.45
C SER A 67 -3.15 -15.75 -1.90
N GLU A 68 -3.35 -15.93 -3.20
CA GLU A 68 -4.14 -17.00 -3.79
C GLU A 68 -3.50 -18.38 -3.54
N SER A 69 -2.20 -18.51 -3.80
CA SER A 69 -1.45 -19.74 -3.53
C SER A 69 -1.42 -20.10 -2.04
N ILE A 70 -1.30 -19.09 -1.16
CA ILE A 70 -1.38 -19.28 0.29
C ILE A 70 -2.78 -19.75 0.68
N ASN A 71 -3.82 -19.18 0.08
CA ASN A 71 -5.21 -19.57 0.35
C ASN A 71 -5.50 -21.00 -0.09
N GLU A 72 -5.04 -21.44 -1.27
CA GLU A 72 -5.18 -22.84 -1.69
C GLU A 72 -4.45 -23.81 -0.76
N TYR A 73 -3.21 -23.47 -0.37
CA TYR A 73 -2.43 -24.30 0.56
C TYR A 73 -3.09 -24.37 1.94
N ALA A 74 -3.57 -23.25 2.45
CA ALA A 74 -4.27 -23.17 3.72
C ALA A 74 -5.66 -23.84 3.65
N ALA A 75 -6.32 -23.84 2.50
CA ALA A 75 -7.54 -24.59 2.25
C ALA A 75 -7.29 -26.10 2.17
N ALA A 76 -6.12 -26.56 1.72
CA ALA A 76 -5.74 -27.97 1.76
C ALA A 76 -5.36 -28.43 3.18
N ASN A 77 -4.73 -27.56 3.96
CA ASN A 77 -4.23 -27.84 5.32
C ASN A 77 -5.06 -27.18 6.43
N TRP A 78 -6.33 -26.85 6.16
CA TRP A 78 -7.17 -26.05 7.06
C TRP A 78 -7.22 -26.60 8.49
N ARG A 79 -7.29 -27.92 8.66
CA ARG A 79 -7.30 -28.60 9.98
C ARG A 79 -6.08 -28.32 10.85
N LEU A 80 -4.94 -28.01 10.24
CA LEU A 80 -3.70 -27.70 10.96
C LEU A 80 -3.61 -26.22 11.34
N PHE A 81 -4.29 -25.36 10.59
CA PHE A 81 -4.15 -23.91 10.66
C PHE A 81 -5.29 -23.21 11.41
N SER A 82 -6.52 -23.72 11.30
CA SER A 82 -7.69 -23.10 11.91
C SER A 82 -8.72 -24.15 12.32
N ARG A 83 -9.50 -23.83 13.35
CA ARG A 83 -10.61 -24.69 13.79
C ARG A 83 -11.77 -24.71 12.80
N GLN A 84 -11.86 -23.67 11.97
CA GLN A 84 -12.89 -23.48 10.95
C GLN A 84 -12.26 -23.28 9.57
N GLN A 85 -12.94 -23.70 8.51
CA GLN A 85 -12.46 -23.53 7.15
C GLN A 85 -12.72 -22.08 6.68
N TYR A 86 -11.75 -21.19 6.92
CA TYR A 86 -11.81 -19.79 6.45
C TYR A 86 -11.37 -19.63 5.00
N PHE A 87 -10.57 -20.58 4.51
CA PHE A 87 -10.01 -20.55 3.17
C PHE A 87 -10.94 -21.28 2.19
N ASP A 88 -11.39 -20.54 1.18
CA ASP A 88 -12.32 -21.01 0.16
C ASP A 88 -11.76 -20.66 -1.22
N SER A 89 -12.19 -21.37 -2.26
CA SER A 89 -11.70 -21.19 -3.64
C SER A 89 -11.92 -19.76 -4.17
N ASN A 90 -12.91 -19.06 -3.63
CA ASN A 90 -13.19 -17.66 -3.99
C ASN A 90 -12.17 -16.67 -3.40
N GLY A 91 -11.34 -17.09 -2.44
CA GLY A 91 -10.33 -16.25 -1.80
C GLY A 91 -10.90 -15.01 -1.10
N LEU A 92 -12.20 -14.97 -0.79
CA LEU A 92 -12.87 -13.79 -0.24
C LEU A 92 -12.25 -13.38 1.11
N PHE A 93 -12.02 -14.35 1.99
CA PHE A 93 -11.40 -14.11 3.28
C PHE A 93 -9.96 -13.59 3.15
N ILE A 94 -9.11 -14.28 2.38
CA ILE A 94 -7.71 -13.84 2.21
C ILE A 94 -7.67 -12.47 1.52
N SER A 95 -8.48 -12.25 0.49
CA SER A 95 -8.50 -10.98 -0.23
C SER A 95 -8.95 -9.83 0.69
N THR A 96 -9.99 -10.04 1.49
CA THR A 96 -10.52 -9.01 2.36
C THR A 96 -9.62 -8.73 3.56
N VAL A 97 -9.17 -9.77 4.25
CA VAL A 97 -8.45 -9.63 5.52
C VAL A 97 -6.95 -9.39 5.30
N PHE A 98 -6.38 -9.97 4.25
CA PHE A 98 -4.96 -9.84 3.93
C PHE A 98 -4.72 -8.76 2.85
N SER A 99 -5.41 -8.84 1.71
CA SER A 99 -5.11 -7.96 0.57
C SER A 99 -5.61 -6.53 0.75
N VAL A 100 -6.80 -6.28 1.32
CA VAL A 100 -7.32 -4.91 1.49
C VAL A 100 -6.39 -4.03 2.36
N PRO A 101 -5.94 -4.46 3.56
CA PRO A 101 -5.00 -3.66 4.35
C PRO A 101 -3.65 -3.46 3.65
N ILE A 102 -3.16 -4.48 2.93
CA ILE A 102 -1.90 -4.38 2.18
C ILE A 102 -2.04 -3.38 1.03
N LEU A 103 -3.12 -3.47 0.25
CA LEU A 103 -3.40 -2.56 -0.86
C LEU A 103 -3.56 -1.12 -0.36
N LEU A 104 -4.22 -0.92 0.79
CA LEU A 104 -4.31 0.40 1.42
C LEU A 104 -2.91 0.94 1.78
N ASN A 105 -2.05 0.12 2.41
CA ASN A 105 -0.67 0.49 2.70
C ASN A 105 0.11 0.81 1.40
N CYS A 106 -0.06 0.02 0.35
CA CYS A 106 0.53 0.27 -0.97
C CYS A 106 0.05 1.59 -1.58
N MET A 107 -1.24 1.92 -1.49
CA MET A 107 -1.80 3.17 -1.98
C MET A 107 -1.17 4.38 -1.26
N LEU A 108 -1.01 4.32 0.06
CA LEU A 108 -0.36 5.37 0.85
C LEU A 108 1.12 5.55 0.49
N LEU A 109 1.84 4.45 0.27
CA LEU A 109 3.24 4.48 -0.19
C LEU A 109 3.37 5.13 -1.56
N ILE A 110 2.54 4.73 -2.52
CA ILE A 110 2.51 5.32 -3.87
C ILE A 110 2.18 6.82 -3.79
N GLY A 111 1.19 7.20 -2.98
CA GLY A 111 0.84 8.62 -2.78
C GLY A 111 2.00 9.45 -2.24
N THR A 112 2.71 8.93 -1.22
CA THR A 112 3.89 9.59 -0.64
C THR A 112 5.03 9.68 -1.65
N TRP A 113 5.25 8.62 -2.43
CA TRP A 113 6.30 8.57 -3.44
C TRP A 113 6.03 9.54 -4.60
N LEU A 114 4.80 9.60 -5.09
CA LEU A 114 4.38 10.58 -6.11
C LEU A 114 4.60 12.00 -5.61
N TYR A 115 4.19 12.31 -4.37
CA TYR A 115 4.43 13.61 -3.76
C TYR A 115 5.92 13.95 -3.71
N ASN A 116 6.75 13.02 -3.24
CA ASN A 116 8.20 13.21 -3.17
C ASN A 116 8.82 13.38 -4.57
N SER A 117 8.38 12.60 -5.56
CA SER A 117 8.84 12.69 -6.96
C SER A 117 8.52 14.06 -7.57
N THR A 118 7.30 14.58 -7.36
CA THR A 118 6.93 15.93 -7.79
C THR A 118 7.77 17.00 -7.11
N GLN A 119 8.05 16.87 -5.82
CA GLN A 119 8.91 17.80 -5.08
C GLN A 119 10.37 17.77 -5.59
N ILE A 120 10.92 16.58 -5.85
CA ILE A 120 12.26 16.42 -6.42
C ILE A 120 12.30 17.05 -7.82
N MET A 121 11.31 16.78 -8.66
CA MET A 121 11.21 17.36 -10.01
C MET A 121 11.12 18.89 -9.97
N ALA A 122 10.31 19.44 -9.07
CA ALA A 122 10.20 20.89 -8.89
C ALA A 122 11.54 21.50 -8.44
N LYS A 123 12.21 20.89 -7.46
CA LYS A 123 13.54 21.33 -7.00
C LYS A 123 14.59 21.23 -8.10
N LEU A 124 14.58 20.16 -8.90
CA LEU A 124 15.48 19.98 -10.04
C LEU A 124 15.23 21.04 -11.11
N LYS A 125 13.96 21.32 -11.47
CA LYS A 125 13.60 22.39 -12.41
C LYS A 125 14.09 23.76 -11.93
N VAL A 126 13.90 24.07 -10.64
CA VAL A 126 14.39 25.31 -10.03
C VAL A 126 15.93 25.38 -10.03
N ALA A 127 16.61 24.28 -9.69
CA ALA A 127 18.07 24.21 -9.70
C ALA A 127 18.64 24.36 -11.12
N GLN A 128 18.02 23.71 -12.12
CA GLN A 128 18.38 23.83 -13.53
C GLN A 128 18.22 25.27 -14.02
N LEU A 129 17.13 25.95 -13.67
CA LEU A 129 16.90 27.35 -14.04
C LEU A 129 17.95 28.27 -13.39
N LYS A 130 18.24 28.06 -12.10
CA LYS A 130 19.29 28.82 -11.38
C LYS A 130 20.67 28.63 -12.00
N GLN A 131 20.98 27.41 -12.48
CA GLN A 131 22.24 27.13 -13.15
C GLN A 131 22.32 27.83 -14.52
N LYS A 132 21.24 27.83 -15.31
CA LYS A 132 21.18 28.55 -16.59
C LYS A 132 21.40 30.06 -16.41
N LEU A 133 20.71 30.68 -15.45
CA LEU A 133 20.87 32.11 -15.16
C LEU A 133 22.30 32.47 -14.73
N ARG A 134 22.93 31.61 -13.92
CA ARG A 134 24.35 31.80 -13.54
C ARG A 134 25.26 31.74 -14.77
N GLN A 135 25.04 30.77 -15.65
CA GLN A 135 25.83 30.61 -16.86
C GLN A 135 25.69 31.82 -17.81
N GLU A 136 24.47 32.33 -17.99
CA GLU A 136 24.21 33.55 -18.76
C GLU A 136 24.89 34.79 -18.14
N SER A 137 24.81 34.95 -16.82
CA SER A 137 25.48 36.07 -16.13
C SER A 137 27.01 36.03 -16.24
N SER A 138 27.62 34.83 -16.22
CA SER A 138 29.06 34.67 -16.44
C SER A 138 29.46 34.97 -17.88
N ILE A 139 28.63 34.60 -18.86
CA ILE A 139 28.91 34.90 -20.27
C ILE A 139 28.82 36.41 -20.52
N ASN A 140 27.80 37.08 -19.97
CA ASN A 140 27.58 38.51 -20.18
C ASN A 140 28.67 39.40 -19.53
N SER A 141 29.21 38.98 -18.38
CA SER A 141 30.34 39.68 -17.74
C SER A 141 31.63 39.54 -18.54
N MET A 142 31.94 38.35 -19.07
CA MET A 142 33.11 38.14 -19.93
C MET A 142 33.04 38.89 -21.27
N SER A 143 31.84 39.11 -21.82
CA SER A 143 31.69 39.93 -23.03
C SER A 143 31.90 41.42 -22.78
N HIS A 144 31.54 41.93 -21.61
CA HIS A 144 31.83 43.31 -21.23
C HIS A 144 33.33 43.54 -21.03
N GLU A 145 34.04 42.64 -20.36
CA GLU A 145 35.49 42.77 -20.12
C GLU A 145 36.35 42.70 -21.41
N LYS A 146 35.85 42.07 -22.47
CA LYS A 146 36.55 42.03 -23.78
C LYS A 146 36.28 43.24 -24.67
N ALA A 147 35.26 44.03 -24.35
CA ALA A 147 34.86 45.18 -25.16
C ALA A 147 35.52 46.48 -24.69
N ASP A 148 36.07 46.50 -23.47
CA ASP A 148 36.89 47.56 -22.88
C ASP A 148 38.38 47.33 -23.18
#